data_AF-A0A967BJN8-F1
#
_entry.id   AF-A0A967BJN8-F1
#
_cell.length_a   1.000
_cell.length_b   1.000
_cell.length_c   1.000
_cell.angle_alpha   90.00
_cell.angle_beta   90.00
_cell.angle_gamma   90.00
#
_symmetry.space_group_name_H-M   'P 1'
#
loop_
_entity.id
_entity.type
_entity.pdbx_description
1 polymer ?
#
loop_
_entity_poly.entity_id
_entity_poly.type
_entity_poly.pdbx_seq_one_letter_code
_entity_poly.pdbx_strand_id
1 'polypeptide(L)'
;MKKVTLSFILIVPLLFGQGTWQWTGRVHAELQWSTITTKNFNIHYHQGIEDIATQGASIAEQVRPILMKQVGLDSLPRIDIIFTTEDEIANGYALWTNMTFIWVDQNDAAIWLEDVKWLHQVLSHELQHIVFFNAIKTWLPEPWSYLISKIPSWFVEGTAEYYTEKWRPYRADLSHKYHVLKNKLDKMDPHYNGYSKLLYLSDRFGDSTIT
;
A
#
# COMPACT_ATOMS: atom_id res chain seq x y z
N MET A 1 44.25 0.91 1.72
CA MET A 1 43.38 0.17 2.66
C MET A 1 42.52 1.09 3.54
N LYS A 2 43.07 2.11 4.22
CA LYS A 2 42.28 3.04 5.08
C LYS A 2 41.15 3.84 4.38
N LYS A 3 41.30 4.19 3.09
CA LYS A 3 40.25 4.91 2.33
C LYS A 3 39.06 4.01 1.94
N VAL A 4 39.29 2.71 1.74
CA VAL A 4 38.23 1.74 1.40
C VAL A 4 37.37 1.44 2.63
N THR A 5 37.98 1.39 3.81
CA THR A 5 37.26 1.18 5.08
C THR A 5 36.36 2.36 5.44
N LEU A 6 36.76 3.60 5.15
CA LEU A 6 35.94 4.79 5.39
C LEU A 6 34.71 4.85 4.48
N SER A 7 34.84 4.43 3.22
CA SER A 7 33.72 4.37 2.27
C SER A 7 32.68 3.31 2.65
N PHE A 8 33.10 2.18 3.23
CA PHE A 8 32.16 1.17 3.75
C PHE A 8 31.35 1.68 4.95
N ILE A 9 31.94 2.50 5.82
CA ILE A 9 31.26 3.06 7.00
C ILE A 9 30.20 4.10 6.61
N LEU A 10 30.32 4.77 5.47
CA LEU A 10 29.32 5.73 4.97
C LEU A 10 28.16 5.09 4.20
N ILE A 11 28.33 3.88 3.66
CA ILE A 11 27.28 3.17 2.91
C ILE A 11 26.29 2.48 3.86
N VAL A 12 26.77 2.02 5.01
CA VAL A 12 25.96 1.26 5.98
C VAL A 12 24.77 2.09 6.52
N PRO A 13 24.92 3.35 6.99
CA PRO A 13 23.79 4.15 7.49
C PRO A 13 22.75 4.46 6.40
N LEU A 14 23.16 4.58 5.13
CA LEU A 14 22.26 4.82 4.01
C LEU A 14 21.36 3.62 3.71
N LEU A 15 21.75 2.41 4.10
CA LEU A 15 20.96 1.18 3.88
C LEU A 15 19.97 0.92 5.02
N PHE A 16 20.24 1.43 6.24
CA PHE A 16 19.41 1.17 7.42
C PHE A 16 18.43 2.31 7.77
N GLY A 17 18.53 3.47 7.10
CA GLY A 17 17.67 4.65 7.33
C GLY A 17 16.56 4.87 6.29
N GLN A 18 16.06 3.82 5.65
CA GLN A 18 15.15 3.89 4.48
C GLN A 18 13.65 3.83 4.86
N GLY A 19 13.28 4.32 6.05
CA GLY A 19 11.89 4.36 6.51
C GLY A 19 11.13 5.60 5.99
N THR A 20 10.31 6.20 6.86
CA THR A 20 9.62 7.48 6.59
C THR A 20 10.53 8.58 6.07
N TRP A 21 11.82 8.57 6.42
CA TRP A 21 12.82 9.52 5.93
C TRP A 21 12.84 9.67 4.41
N GLN A 22 12.64 8.60 3.65
CA GLN A 22 12.63 8.70 2.18
C GLN A 22 11.46 9.54 1.65
N TRP A 23 10.38 9.64 2.42
CA TRP A 23 9.15 10.33 2.05
C TRP A 23 9.02 11.70 2.72
N THR A 24 9.35 11.81 4.00
CA THR A 24 9.16 13.05 4.79
C THR A 24 10.46 13.78 5.09
N GLY A 25 11.62 13.17 4.84
CA GLY A 25 12.93 13.73 5.16
C GLY A 25 13.24 13.75 6.66
N ARG A 26 12.40 13.14 7.50
CA ARG A 26 12.49 13.14 8.96
C ARG A 26 12.85 11.76 9.50
N VAL A 27 13.57 11.75 10.61
CA VAL A 27 13.88 10.53 11.37
C VAL A 27 13.32 10.70 12.78
N HIS A 28 12.61 9.68 13.26
CA HIS A 28 11.95 9.69 14.56
C HIS A 28 12.66 8.71 15.50
N ALA A 29 13.84 9.10 15.98
CA ALA A 29 14.68 8.27 16.84
C ALA A 29 14.14 8.16 18.28
N GLU A 30 13.24 9.07 18.65
CA GLU A 30 12.49 9.10 19.91
C GLU A 30 11.45 7.98 20.02
N LEU A 31 11.10 7.32 18.91
CA LEU A 31 10.12 6.24 18.89
C LEU A 31 10.70 4.90 19.35
N GLN A 32 9.96 4.25 20.25
CA GLN A 32 10.18 2.90 20.74
C GLN A 32 9.29 1.94 19.95
N TRP A 33 9.92 1.18 19.06
CA TRP A 33 9.24 0.23 18.19
C TRP A 33 9.05 -1.13 18.85
N SER A 34 7.86 -1.69 18.65
CA SER A 34 7.47 -3.04 19.06
C SER A 34 6.93 -3.82 17.85
N THR A 35 6.77 -5.14 17.99
CA THR A 35 6.27 -5.99 16.89
C THR A 35 5.31 -7.05 17.39
N ILE A 36 4.10 -7.07 16.79
CA ILE A 36 3.13 -8.16 16.94
C ILE A 36 3.37 -9.15 15.81
N THR A 37 3.64 -10.41 16.16
CA THR A 37 3.81 -11.49 15.18
C THR A 37 2.54 -12.33 15.08
N THR A 38 2.00 -12.45 13.87
CA THR A 38 0.84 -13.30 13.56
C THR A 38 1.27 -14.50 12.71
N LYS A 39 0.33 -15.23 12.11
CA LYS A 39 0.64 -16.38 11.26
C LYS A 39 1.31 -15.90 9.97
N ASN A 40 0.76 -14.86 9.35
CA ASN A 40 1.15 -14.38 8.02
C ASN A 40 1.80 -13.00 8.02
N PHE A 41 1.83 -12.29 9.15
CA PHE A 41 2.33 -10.92 9.23
C PHE A 41 3.24 -10.66 10.43
N ASN A 42 4.16 -9.71 10.28
CA ASN A 42 4.74 -8.99 11.40
C ASN A 42 4.21 -7.55 11.36
N ILE A 43 3.65 -7.07 12.47
CA ILE A 43 3.11 -5.71 12.58
C ILE A 43 4.04 -4.89 13.46
N HIS A 44 4.76 -3.95 12.87
CA HIS A 44 5.65 -3.02 13.55
C HIS A 44 4.91 -1.73 13.88
N TYR A 45 5.07 -1.24 15.10
CA TYR A 45 4.38 -0.04 15.58
C TYR A 45 5.21 0.62 16.67
N HIS A 46 5.06 1.93 16.85
CA HIS A 46 5.68 2.64 17.96
C HIS A 46 4.76 2.72 19.19
N GLN A 47 5.29 3.18 20.30
CA GLN A 47 4.54 3.38 21.55
C GLN A 47 3.31 4.27 21.32
N GLY A 48 2.18 3.94 21.98
CA GLY A 48 0.94 4.73 21.92
C GLY A 48 -0.11 4.28 20.90
N ILE A 49 0.22 3.32 20.02
CA ILE A 49 -0.70 2.82 18.97
C ILE A 49 -0.88 1.29 18.97
N GLU A 50 -0.68 0.64 20.11
CA GLU A 50 -0.81 -0.83 20.23
C GLU A 50 -2.22 -1.33 19.88
N ASP A 51 -3.27 -0.60 20.25
CA ASP A 51 -4.65 -0.94 19.92
C ASP A 51 -4.89 -0.91 18.41
N ILE A 52 -4.31 0.07 17.71
CA ILE A 52 -4.36 0.19 16.24
C ILE A 52 -3.59 -0.96 15.61
N ALA A 53 -2.38 -1.27 16.11
CA ALA A 53 -1.56 -2.37 15.61
C ALA A 53 -2.26 -3.72 15.80
N THR A 54 -2.94 -3.93 16.93
CA THR A 54 -3.71 -5.15 17.22
C THR A 54 -4.92 -5.29 16.29
N GLN A 55 -5.63 -4.19 16.04
CA GLN A 55 -6.73 -4.17 15.06
C GLN A 55 -6.23 -4.42 13.64
N GLY A 56 -5.15 -3.77 13.23
CA GLY A 56 -4.50 -3.96 11.94
C GLY A 56 -4.03 -5.41 11.74
N ALA A 57 -3.46 -6.04 12.77
CA ALA A 57 -3.10 -7.46 12.76
C ALA A 57 -4.29 -8.36 12.44
N SER A 58 -5.42 -8.12 13.13
CA SER A 58 -6.66 -8.87 12.93
C SER A 58 -7.23 -8.68 11.52
N ILE A 59 -7.27 -7.43 11.03
CA ILE A 59 -7.74 -7.10 9.68
C ILE A 59 -6.85 -7.78 8.64
N ALA A 60 -5.53 -7.66 8.75
CA ALA A 60 -4.57 -8.22 7.80
C ALA A 60 -4.78 -9.73 7.59
N GLU A 61 -4.93 -10.48 8.68
CA GLU A 61 -5.19 -11.92 8.64
C GLU A 61 -6.54 -12.27 8.00
N GLN A 62 -7.57 -11.44 8.20
CA GLN A 62 -8.89 -11.65 7.60
C GLN A 62 -8.90 -11.37 6.09
N VAL A 63 -8.22 -10.30 5.64
CA VAL A 63 -8.27 -9.88 4.24
C VAL A 63 -7.31 -10.67 3.36
N ARG A 64 -6.15 -11.10 3.88
CA ARG A 64 -5.13 -11.84 3.12
C ARG A 64 -5.67 -12.98 2.23
N PRO A 65 -6.47 -13.94 2.73
CA PRO A 65 -6.97 -15.03 1.89
C PRO A 65 -7.91 -14.55 0.77
N ILE A 66 -8.65 -13.45 1.01
CA ILE A 66 -9.54 -12.85 0.00
C ILE A 66 -8.69 -12.26 -1.13
N LEU A 67 -7.69 -11.45 -0.77
CA LEU A 67 -6.79 -10.80 -1.73
C LEU A 67 -6.00 -11.83 -2.55
N MET A 68 -5.44 -12.85 -1.90
CA MET A 68 -4.72 -13.93 -2.61
C MET A 68 -5.61 -14.65 -3.62
N LYS A 69 -6.87 -14.93 -3.25
CA LYS A 69 -7.82 -15.57 -4.15
C LYS A 69 -8.16 -14.69 -5.35
N GLN A 70 -8.27 -13.37 -5.17
CA GLN A 70 -8.59 -12.43 -6.26
C GLN A 70 -7.55 -12.46 -7.38
N VAL A 71 -6.28 -12.73 -7.06
CA VAL A 71 -5.18 -12.78 -8.05
C VAL A 71 -4.70 -14.20 -8.36
N GLY A 72 -5.38 -15.23 -7.84
CA GLY A 72 -5.01 -16.63 -8.08
C GLY A 72 -3.68 -17.06 -7.45
N LEU A 73 -3.26 -16.45 -6.35
CA LEU A 73 -2.04 -16.83 -5.63
C LEU A 73 -2.30 -17.95 -4.60
N ASP A 74 -1.51 -19.03 -4.69
CA ASP A 74 -1.55 -20.14 -3.72
C ASP A 74 -0.69 -19.89 -2.48
N SER A 75 0.36 -19.07 -2.62
CA SER A 75 1.30 -18.79 -1.54
C SER A 75 1.77 -17.34 -1.59
N LEU A 76 2.06 -16.79 -0.42
CA LEU A 76 2.57 -15.44 -0.25
C LEU A 76 3.50 -15.46 0.95
N PRO A 77 4.72 -14.88 0.85
CA PRO A 77 5.62 -14.77 1.98
C PRO A 77 4.96 -13.98 3.11
N ARG A 78 5.57 -14.07 4.29
CA ARG A 78 5.19 -13.22 5.41
C ARG A 78 5.39 -11.75 5.03
N ILE A 79 4.45 -10.90 5.41
CA ILE A 79 4.44 -9.47 5.09
C ILE A 79 4.73 -8.67 6.37
N ASP A 80 5.54 -7.63 6.24
CA ASP A 80 5.79 -6.65 7.28
C ASP A 80 4.88 -5.43 7.10
N ILE A 81 4.07 -5.10 8.11
CA ILE A 81 3.18 -3.93 8.12
C ILE A 81 3.70 -2.97 9.18
N ILE A 82 3.94 -1.72 8.82
CA ILE A 82 4.45 -0.70 9.71
C ILE A 82 3.36 0.36 9.90
N PHE A 83 2.93 0.57 11.14
CA PHE A 83 2.03 1.65 11.52
C PHE A 83 2.78 2.77 12.23
N THR A 84 2.46 4.01 11.89
CA THR A 84 2.99 5.20 12.56
C THR A 84 1.94 6.31 12.62
N THR A 85 1.99 7.18 13.62
CA THR A 85 1.20 8.43 13.67
C THR A 85 2.04 9.66 13.33
N GLU A 86 3.30 9.46 12.96
CA GLU A 86 4.23 10.55 12.71
C GLU A 86 3.81 11.44 11.54
N ASP A 87 4.29 12.68 11.57
CA ASP A 87 4.14 13.67 10.49
C ASP A 87 2.70 14.07 10.11
N GLU A 88 1.67 13.65 10.86
CA GLU A 88 0.24 13.94 10.62
C GLU A 88 -0.21 13.64 9.18
N ILE A 89 0.20 12.48 8.67
CA ILE A 89 -0.12 12.02 7.31
C ILE A 89 -1.19 10.93 7.40
N ALA A 90 -2.23 11.00 6.58
CA ALA A 90 -3.17 9.89 6.38
C ALA A 90 -2.91 9.24 5.01
N ASN A 91 -1.95 8.31 4.95
CA ASN A 91 -1.58 7.65 3.69
C ASN A 91 -0.91 6.30 3.94
N GLY A 92 -0.84 5.46 2.90
CA GLY A 92 -0.10 4.21 2.88
C GLY A 92 0.80 4.11 1.66
N TYR A 93 1.81 3.27 1.73
CA TYR A 93 2.48 2.76 0.53
C TYR A 93 3.01 1.35 0.75
N ALA A 94 2.81 0.51 -0.26
CA ALA A 94 3.40 -0.81 -0.36
C ALA A 94 4.74 -0.78 -1.11
N LEU A 95 5.68 -1.56 -0.62
CA LEU A 95 6.97 -1.83 -1.25
C LEU A 95 6.98 -3.23 -1.86
N TRP A 96 7.71 -3.39 -2.96
CA TRP A 96 7.98 -4.68 -3.62
C TRP A 96 8.71 -5.70 -2.73
N THR A 97 9.18 -5.28 -1.55
CA THR A 97 9.85 -6.12 -0.54
C THR A 97 8.89 -6.80 0.44
N ASN A 98 7.59 -6.90 0.13
CA ASN A 98 6.55 -7.43 1.03
C ASN A 98 6.43 -6.63 2.34
N MET A 99 6.63 -5.32 2.22
CA MET A 99 6.55 -4.38 3.32
C MET A 99 5.53 -3.31 2.95
N THR A 100 4.65 -2.94 3.86
CA THR A 100 3.80 -1.77 3.69
C THR A 100 3.94 -0.85 4.88
N PHE A 101 3.90 0.44 4.60
CA PHE A 101 3.96 1.49 5.59
C PHE A 101 2.65 2.27 5.56
N ILE A 102 2.04 2.48 6.73
CA ILE A 102 0.75 3.17 6.85
C ILE A 102 0.89 4.22 7.95
N TRP A 103 0.74 5.49 7.56
CA TRP A 103 0.56 6.58 8.50
C TRP A 103 -0.91 6.63 8.91
N VAL A 104 -1.14 6.35 10.19
CA VAL A 104 -2.45 6.37 10.84
C VAL A 104 -2.58 7.71 11.54
N ASP A 105 -3.17 8.69 10.87
CA ASP A 105 -3.52 9.95 11.51
C ASP A 105 -4.77 9.76 12.40
N GLN A 106 -4.74 10.32 13.62
CA GLN A 106 -5.87 10.32 14.54
C GLN A 106 -6.88 11.44 14.24
N ASN A 107 -6.52 12.47 13.47
CA ASN A 107 -7.34 13.69 13.33
C ASN A 107 -8.20 13.77 12.07
N ASP A 108 -7.75 13.34 10.88
CA ASP A 108 -8.47 13.61 9.62
C ASP A 108 -9.29 12.44 9.04
N ALA A 109 -9.07 11.19 9.48
CA ALA A 109 -9.91 10.06 9.08
C ALA A 109 -11.29 10.05 9.78
N ALA A 110 -11.36 10.66 10.97
CA ALA A 110 -12.51 10.63 11.87
C ALA A 110 -13.80 11.29 11.32
N ILE A 111 -13.71 12.13 10.27
CA ILE A 111 -14.88 12.85 9.75
C ILE A 111 -15.70 12.00 8.77
N TRP A 112 -15.13 10.96 8.15
CA TRP A 112 -15.83 10.24 7.06
C TRP A 112 -15.98 8.74 7.25
N LEU A 113 -15.20 8.11 8.14
CA LEU A 113 -15.27 6.69 8.46
C LEU A 113 -14.89 6.52 9.93
N GLU A 114 -15.73 5.83 10.72
CA GLU A 114 -15.31 5.31 12.03
C GLU A 114 -13.94 4.64 11.88
N ASP A 115 -12.94 4.97 12.69
CA ASP A 115 -11.50 4.67 12.47
C ASP A 115 -11.21 3.24 12.00
N VAL A 116 -11.97 2.25 12.50
CA VAL A 116 -11.90 0.83 12.08
C VAL A 116 -12.18 0.64 10.58
N LYS A 117 -13.16 1.36 10.02
CA LYS A 117 -13.53 1.30 8.60
C LYS A 117 -12.46 1.93 7.72
N TRP A 118 -11.84 3.01 8.17
CA TRP A 118 -10.72 3.63 7.45
C TRP A 118 -9.49 2.73 7.45
N LEU A 119 -9.07 2.24 8.63
CA LEU A 119 -7.92 1.35 8.76
C LEU A 119 -8.11 0.08 7.93
N HIS A 120 -9.31 -0.50 7.94
CA HIS A 120 -9.63 -1.65 7.13
C HIS A 120 -9.44 -1.39 5.64
N GLN A 121 -9.94 -0.27 5.15
CA GLN A 121 -9.86 0.09 3.74
C GLN A 121 -8.41 0.34 3.30
N VAL A 122 -7.68 1.22 3.99
CA VAL A 122 -6.31 1.58 3.63
C VAL A 122 -5.40 0.35 3.72
N LEU A 123 -5.52 -0.44 4.80
CA LEU A 123 -4.72 -1.66 4.93
C LEU A 123 -5.05 -2.67 3.83
N SER A 124 -6.32 -2.84 3.48
CA SER A 124 -6.69 -3.73 2.37
C SER A 124 -6.12 -3.26 1.04
N HIS A 125 -6.19 -1.95 0.76
CA HIS A 125 -5.64 -1.32 -0.45
C HIS A 125 -4.15 -1.59 -0.57
N GLU A 126 -3.38 -1.28 0.48
CA GLU A 126 -1.93 -1.50 0.47
C GLU A 126 -1.55 -2.99 0.40
N LEU A 127 -2.28 -3.87 1.08
CA LEU A 127 -2.06 -5.31 0.97
C LEU A 127 -2.37 -5.83 -0.43
N GLN A 128 -3.34 -5.24 -1.13
CA GLN A 128 -3.65 -5.63 -2.50
C GLN A 128 -2.50 -5.31 -3.44
N HIS A 129 -1.77 -4.21 -3.23
CA HIS A 129 -0.54 -3.93 -3.97
C HIS A 129 0.51 -5.02 -3.77
N ILE A 130 0.77 -5.43 -2.53
CA ILE A 130 1.77 -6.49 -2.24
C ILE A 130 1.37 -7.81 -2.89
N VAL A 131 0.10 -8.18 -2.74
CA VAL A 131 -0.46 -9.41 -3.33
C VAL A 131 -0.34 -9.37 -4.85
N PHE A 132 -0.71 -8.25 -5.48
CA PHE A 132 -0.57 -8.04 -6.92
C PHE A 132 0.89 -8.12 -7.39
N PHE A 133 1.82 -7.47 -6.70
CA PHE A 133 3.25 -7.52 -7.05
C PHE A 133 3.83 -8.94 -6.97
N ASN A 134 3.36 -9.77 -6.03
CA ASN A 134 3.75 -11.17 -5.99
C ASN A 134 3.12 -11.99 -7.12
N ALA A 135 1.92 -11.64 -7.58
CA ALA A 135 1.26 -12.32 -8.69
C ALA A 135 1.95 -12.06 -10.03
N ILE A 136 2.45 -10.85 -10.25
CA ILE A 136 3.16 -10.48 -11.49
C ILE A 136 4.68 -10.73 -11.42
N LYS A 137 5.16 -11.29 -10.31
CA LYS A 137 6.58 -11.46 -10.05
C LYS A 137 7.22 -12.36 -11.11
N THR A 138 8.32 -11.90 -11.67
CA THR A 138 9.08 -12.66 -12.65
C THR A 138 10.25 -13.41 -11.98
N TRP A 139 11.03 -14.15 -12.77
CA TRP A 139 12.23 -14.84 -12.29
C TRP A 139 13.37 -13.88 -11.89
N LEU A 140 13.24 -12.58 -12.20
CA LEU A 140 14.23 -11.57 -11.84
C LEU A 140 14.08 -11.13 -10.38
N PRO A 141 15.18 -10.82 -9.68
CA PRO A 141 15.10 -10.23 -8.35
C PRO A 141 14.49 -8.83 -8.42
N GLU A 142 13.80 -8.42 -7.37
CA GLU A 142 13.32 -7.04 -7.26
C GLU A 142 14.49 -6.04 -7.13
N PRO A 143 14.35 -4.80 -7.62
CA PRO A 143 13.16 -4.19 -8.22
C PRO A 143 12.99 -4.47 -9.73
N TRP A 144 13.85 -5.30 -10.33
CA TRP A 144 13.86 -5.52 -11.78
C TRP A 144 12.62 -6.24 -12.28
N SER A 145 12.07 -7.15 -11.47
CA SER A 145 10.80 -7.82 -11.76
C SER A 145 9.66 -6.81 -11.93
N TYR A 146 9.50 -5.87 -11.00
CA TYR A 146 8.53 -4.78 -11.14
C TYR A 146 8.84 -3.86 -12.33
N LEU A 147 10.07 -3.37 -12.47
CA LEU A 147 10.42 -2.40 -13.52
C LEU A 147 10.23 -2.95 -14.94
N ILE A 148 10.44 -4.24 -15.14
CA ILE A 148 10.32 -4.89 -16.46
C ILE A 148 8.88 -5.31 -16.76
N SER A 149 8.02 -5.44 -15.74
CA SER A 149 6.60 -5.77 -15.91
C SER A 149 5.84 -4.76 -16.80
N LYS A 150 6.31 -3.49 -16.85
CA LYS A 150 5.69 -2.38 -17.61
C LYS A 150 4.20 -2.19 -17.30
N ILE A 151 3.74 -2.64 -16.14
CA ILE A 151 2.36 -2.44 -15.71
C ILE A 151 2.15 -0.93 -15.47
N PRO A 152 1.14 -0.31 -16.10
CA PRO A 152 0.90 1.11 -15.93
C PRO A 152 0.36 1.40 -14.53
N SER A 153 0.76 2.53 -13.94
CA SER A 153 0.35 2.93 -12.59
C SER A 153 -1.17 2.98 -12.39
N TRP A 154 -1.94 3.37 -13.42
CA TRP A 154 -3.39 3.33 -13.36
C TRP A 154 -3.93 1.92 -13.10
N PHE A 155 -3.28 0.86 -13.60
CA PHE A 155 -3.73 -0.51 -13.39
C PHE A 155 -3.36 -1.00 -11.98
N VAL A 156 -2.19 -0.59 -11.48
CA VAL A 156 -1.76 -0.87 -10.10
C VAL A 156 -2.74 -0.27 -9.10
N GLU A 157 -2.94 1.05 -9.13
CA GLU A 157 -3.91 1.71 -8.22
C GLU A 157 -5.35 1.31 -8.52
N GLY A 158 -5.68 1.11 -9.80
CA GLY A 158 -7.01 0.68 -10.21
C GLY A 158 -7.40 -0.65 -9.60
N THR A 159 -6.53 -1.66 -9.65
CA THR A 159 -6.84 -2.99 -9.11
C THR A 159 -6.95 -2.94 -7.58
N ALA A 160 -6.10 -2.17 -6.91
CA ALA A 160 -6.21 -1.95 -5.46
C ALA A 160 -7.56 -1.35 -5.05
N GLU A 161 -7.98 -0.25 -5.71
CA GLU A 161 -9.29 0.37 -5.48
C GLU A 161 -10.44 -0.58 -5.84
N TYR A 162 -10.35 -1.28 -6.98
CA TYR A 162 -11.41 -2.15 -7.49
C TYR A 162 -11.74 -3.31 -6.54
N TYR A 163 -10.71 -3.93 -5.97
CA TYR A 163 -10.88 -5.12 -5.14
C TYR A 163 -11.15 -4.82 -3.66
N THR A 164 -10.86 -3.59 -3.19
CA THR A 164 -10.86 -3.27 -1.77
C THR A 164 -11.77 -2.09 -1.39
N GLU A 165 -12.15 -1.25 -2.36
CA GLU A 165 -12.98 -0.07 -2.14
C GLU A 165 -14.38 -0.17 -2.76
N LYS A 166 -15.21 0.84 -2.44
CA LYS A 166 -16.50 1.09 -3.08
C LYS A 166 -16.43 2.42 -3.80
N TRP A 167 -17.04 2.50 -4.99
CA TRP A 167 -17.14 3.74 -5.75
C TRP A 167 -17.89 4.83 -4.95
N ARG A 168 -17.25 5.98 -4.72
CA ARG A 168 -17.80 7.06 -3.87
C ARG A 168 -18.17 8.30 -4.68
N PRO A 169 -19.38 8.85 -4.48
CA PRO A 169 -19.81 10.10 -5.12
C PRO A 169 -18.86 11.29 -4.90
N TYR A 170 -18.36 11.47 -3.68
CA TYR A 170 -17.55 12.64 -3.30
C TYR A 170 -16.03 12.42 -3.43
N ARG A 171 -15.59 11.37 -4.12
CA ARG A 171 -14.17 11.06 -4.36
C ARG A 171 -13.94 10.71 -5.84
N ALA A 172 -14.11 9.43 -6.18
CA ALA A 172 -13.84 8.94 -7.53
C ALA A 172 -14.85 9.46 -8.57
N ASP A 173 -16.13 9.54 -8.23
CA ASP A 173 -17.19 9.99 -9.15
C ASP A 173 -17.05 11.47 -9.52
N LEU A 174 -16.85 12.34 -8.52
CA LEU A 174 -16.64 13.77 -8.73
C LEU A 174 -15.39 14.03 -9.58
N SER A 175 -14.28 13.37 -9.25
CA SER A 175 -13.04 13.47 -10.01
C SER A 175 -13.22 13.01 -11.45
N HIS A 176 -13.87 11.85 -11.66
CA HIS A 176 -14.14 11.31 -12.99
C HIS A 176 -15.01 12.27 -13.82
N LYS A 177 -16.14 12.73 -13.29
CA LYS A 177 -17.04 13.68 -13.97
C LYS A 177 -16.33 14.98 -14.32
N TYR A 178 -15.53 15.53 -13.40
CA TYR A 178 -14.75 16.74 -13.67
C TYR A 178 -13.79 16.56 -14.85
N HIS A 179 -13.04 15.46 -14.89
CA HIS A 179 -12.08 15.19 -15.96
C HIS A 179 -12.74 14.88 -17.31
N VAL A 180 -13.91 14.21 -17.31
CA VAL A 180 -14.74 14.04 -18.51
C VAL A 180 -15.19 15.41 -19.04
N LEU A 181 -15.79 16.24 -18.19
CA LEU A 181 -16.30 17.56 -18.58
C LEU A 181 -15.22 18.50 -19.12
N LYS A 182 -13.98 18.39 -18.61
CA LYS A 182 -12.85 19.19 -19.07
C LYS A 182 -12.09 18.58 -20.25
N ASN A 183 -12.49 17.38 -20.71
CA ASN A 183 -11.76 16.58 -21.71
C ASN A 183 -10.28 16.39 -21.34
N LYS A 184 -10.02 15.97 -20.09
CA LYS A 184 -8.68 15.80 -19.49
C LYS A 184 -8.50 14.43 -18.83
N LEU A 185 -9.06 13.37 -19.42
CA LEU A 185 -8.98 12.01 -18.86
C LEU A 185 -7.54 11.48 -18.79
N ASP A 186 -6.65 11.97 -19.66
CA ASP A 186 -5.21 11.69 -19.67
C ASP A 186 -4.48 12.23 -18.44
N LYS A 187 -5.06 13.20 -17.73
CA LYS A 187 -4.47 13.87 -16.55
C LYS A 187 -5.10 13.44 -15.22
N MET A 188 -6.04 12.50 -15.27
CA MET A 188 -6.71 12.03 -14.08
C MET A 188 -5.78 11.16 -13.24
N ASP A 189 -5.82 11.39 -11.93
CA ASP A 189 -5.08 10.62 -10.93
C ASP A 189 -5.24 9.09 -11.14
N PRO A 190 -4.15 8.30 -11.04
CA PRO A 190 -4.17 6.85 -11.25
C PRO A 190 -5.24 6.10 -10.45
N HIS A 191 -5.57 6.51 -9.22
CA HIS A 191 -6.61 5.86 -8.41
C HIS A 191 -7.97 5.95 -9.11
N TYR A 192 -8.39 7.15 -9.49
CA TYR A 192 -9.70 7.37 -10.11
C TYR A 192 -9.75 6.90 -11.57
N ASN A 193 -8.64 7.10 -12.29
CA ASN A 193 -8.45 6.65 -13.66
C ASN A 193 -8.52 5.13 -13.75
N GLY A 194 -7.77 4.46 -12.88
CA GLY A 194 -7.73 3.02 -12.81
C GLY A 194 -9.04 2.40 -12.40
N TYR A 195 -9.62 2.87 -11.30
CA TYR A 195 -10.85 2.31 -10.77
C TYR A 195 -12.00 2.42 -11.79
N SER A 196 -12.15 3.59 -12.43
CA SER A 196 -13.19 3.77 -13.47
C SER A 196 -13.00 2.87 -14.69
N LYS A 197 -11.76 2.67 -15.13
CA LYS A 197 -11.45 1.74 -16.24
C LYS A 197 -11.74 0.30 -15.87
N LEU A 198 -11.39 -0.15 -14.67
CA LEU A 198 -11.66 -1.51 -14.24
C LEU A 198 -13.15 -1.77 -14.06
N LEU A 199 -13.91 -0.81 -13.53
CA LEU A 199 -15.38 -0.91 -13.49
C LEU A 199 -15.97 -1.07 -14.91
N TYR A 200 -15.47 -0.30 -15.88
CA TYR A 200 -15.87 -0.45 -17.28
C TYR A 200 -15.47 -1.82 -17.85
N LEU A 201 -14.24 -2.28 -17.60
CA LEU A 201 -13.78 -3.58 -18.11
C LEU A 201 -14.59 -4.74 -17.51
N SER A 202 -14.85 -4.69 -16.20
CA SER A 202 -15.73 -5.64 -15.49
C SER A 202 -17.14 -5.66 -16.08
N ASP A 203 -17.78 -4.50 -16.25
CA ASP A 203 -19.13 -4.41 -16.80
C ASP A 203 -19.22 -4.97 -18.23
N ARG A 204 -18.18 -4.72 -19.04
CA ARG A 204 -18.18 -5.07 -20.47
C ARG A 204 -17.71 -6.48 -20.77
N PHE A 205 -16.76 -6.99 -19.99
CA PHE A 205 -16.04 -8.22 -20.29
C PHE A 205 -16.06 -9.23 -19.14
N GLY A 206 -16.57 -8.84 -17.97
CA GLY A 206 -16.61 -9.66 -16.75
C GLY A 206 -15.33 -9.56 -15.92
N ASP A 207 -15.47 -9.80 -14.62
CA ASP A 207 -14.38 -9.72 -13.63
C ASP A 207 -13.21 -10.65 -13.92
N SER A 208 -13.47 -11.79 -14.56
CA SER A 208 -12.46 -12.79 -14.94
C SER A 208 -11.46 -12.30 -15.98
N THR A 209 -11.61 -11.07 -16.49
CA THR A 209 -10.69 -10.48 -17.47
C THR A 209 -9.68 -9.51 -16.84
N ILE A 210 -9.80 -9.22 -15.55
CA ILE A 210 -8.91 -8.32 -14.81
C ILE A 210 -7.65 -9.06 -14.33
N THR A 211 -7.75 -10.36 -14.03
CA THR A 211 -6.68 -11.21 -13.48
C THR A 211 -6.71 -12.60 -14.08
#